data_AF-A0A9D4F5F1-F1
#
_entry.id   AF-A0A9D4F5F1-F1
#
_cell.length_a   1.000
_cell.length_b   1.000
_cell.length_c   1.000
_cell.angle_alpha   90.00
_cell.angle_beta   90.00
_cell.angle_gamma   90.00
#
_symmetry.space_group_name_H-M   'P 1'
#
loop_
_entity.id
_entity.type
_entity.pdbx_description
1 polymer ?
#
loop_
_entity_poly.entity_id
_entity_poly.type
_entity_poly.pdbx_seq_one_letter_code
_entity_poly.pdbx_strand_id
1 'polypeptide(L)' 'MDKSEVVLKSDAFVQMTKSGLQEVLKLELFNASECELYTACKRWATQRCRDAGKEENYENIRQALTDELVYLIRYRP' A
#
# COMPACT_ATOMS: atom_id res chain seq x y z
N MET A 1 20.95 -2.39 4.72
CA MET A 1 19.70 -2.43 3.95
C MET A 1 18.57 -2.52 4.95
N ASP A 2 17.68 -1.55 4.97
CA ASP A 2 16.53 -1.58 5.87
C ASP A 2 15.60 -2.72 5.43
N LYS A 3 15.26 -3.63 6.36
CA LYS A 3 14.38 -4.77 6.05
C LYS A 3 12.97 -4.29 5.66
N SER A 4 12.57 -3.11 6.12
CA SER A 4 11.29 -2.46 5.81
C SER A 4 11.20 -2.14 4.31
N GLU A 5 12.27 -1.58 3.74
CA GLU A 5 12.34 -1.21 2.32
C GLU A 5 12.25 -2.44 1.40
N VAL A 6 12.87 -3.55 1.81
CA VAL A 6 12.80 -4.83 1.09
C VAL A 6 11.37 -5.36 1.04
N VAL A 7 10.65 -5.31 2.17
CA VAL A 7 9.27 -5.78 2.26
C VAL A 7 8.33 -4.91 1.43
N LEU A 8 8.41 -3.59 1.55
CA LEU A 8 7.59 -2.64 0.77
C LEU A 8 7.78 -2.78 -0.74
N LYS A 9 8.94 -3.27 -1.17
CA LYS A 9 9.24 -3.49 -2.59
C LYS A 9 8.85 -4.89 -3.09
N SER A 10 8.62 -5.84 -2.19
CA SER A 10 8.40 -7.25 -2.51
C SER A 10 7.04 -7.54 -3.14
N ASP A 11 6.97 -8.64 -3.90
CA ASP A 11 5.70 -9.13 -4.44
C ASP A 11 4.74 -9.60 -3.34
N ALA A 12 5.28 -10.06 -2.20
CA ALA A 12 4.50 -10.49 -1.05
C ALA A 12 3.59 -9.36 -0.52
N PHE A 13 4.10 -8.11 -0.50
CA PHE A 13 3.33 -6.94 -0.09
C PHE A 13 2.13 -6.70 -1.02
N VAL A 14 2.36 -6.82 -2.33
CA VAL A 14 1.33 -6.60 -3.35
C VAL A 14 0.25 -7.70 -3.30
N GLN A 15 0.61 -8.92 -2.89
CA GLN A 15 -0.30 -10.06 -2.75
C GLN A 15 -1.12 -10.05 -1.45
N MET A 16 -0.86 -9.13 -0.51
CA MET A 16 -1.60 -9.06 0.74
C MET A 16 -3.09 -8.77 0.51
N THR A 17 -3.96 -9.35 1.35
CA THR A 17 -5.36 -8.92 1.43
C THR A 17 -5.43 -7.48 1.95
N LYS A 18 -6.53 -6.78 1.66
CA LYS A 18 -6.74 -5.42 2.16
C LYS A 18 -6.65 -5.34 3.68
N SER A 19 -7.29 -6.27 4.39
CA SER A 19 -7.25 -6.34 5.86
C SER A 19 -5.83 -6.61 6.37
N GLY A 20 -5.07 -7.51 5.73
CA GLY A 20 -3.68 -7.76 6.09
C GLY A 20 -2.81 -6.52 5.92
N LEU A 21 -3.00 -5.78 4.82
CA LEU A 21 -2.30 -4.52 4.57
C LEU A 21 -2.64 -3.47 5.64
N GLN A 22 -3.91 -3.35 6.03
CA GLN A 22 -4.34 -2.42 7.08
C GLN A 22 -3.67 -2.72 8.42
N GLU A 23 -3.68 -3.98 8.85
CA GLU A 23 -3.04 -4.37 10.11
C GLU A 23 -1.53 -4.10 10.07
N VAL A 24 -0.88 -4.41 8.97
CA VAL A 24 0.56 -4.16 8.80
C VAL A 24 0.90 -2.67 8.81
N LEU A 25 0.07 -1.81 8.23
CA LEU A 25 0.24 -0.35 8.32
C LEU A 25 -0.01 0.18 9.73
N LYS A 26 -1.02 -0.35 10.45
CA LYS A 26 -1.33 0.03 11.85
C LYS A 26 -0.22 -0.32 12.82
N LEU A 27 0.54 -1.38 12.56
CA LEU A 27 1.64 -1.80 13.43
C LEU A 27 2.84 -0.83 13.37
N GLU A 28 2.88 0.10 12.41
CA GLU A 28 3.92 1.15 12.29
C GLU A 28 5.36 0.60 12.32
N LEU A 29 5.55 -0.65 11.87
CA LEU A 29 6.85 -1.35 11.94
C LEU A 29 7.81 -0.94 10.82
N PHE A 30 7.33 -0.19 9.84
CA PHE A 30 8.15 0.26 8.72
C PHE A 30 8.90 1.52 9.11
N ASN A 31 10.23 1.42 9.13
CA ASN A 31 11.09 2.59 9.13
C ASN A 31 11.19 3.15 7.70
N ALA A 32 10.08 3.70 7.20
CA ALA A 32 9.95 4.21 5.84
C ALA A 32 9.21 5.55 5.84
N SER A 33 9.54 6.40 4.88
CA SER A 33 8.85 7.68 4.68
C SER A 33 7.40 7.47 4.22
N GLU A 34 6.55 8.47 4.47
CA GLU A 34 5.18 8.51 3.96
C GLU A 34 5.14 8.31 2.43
N CYS A 35 6.08 8.91 1.69
CA CYS A 35 6.21 8.74 0.24
C CYS A 35 6.48 7.28 -0.17
N GLU A 36 7.33 6.57 0.58
CA GLU A 36 7.62 5.16 0.33
C GLU A 36 6.42 4.27 0.64
N LEU A 37 5.73 4.51 1.76
CA LEU A 37 4.51 3.80 2.13
C LEU A 37 3.40 4.04 1.11
N TYR A 38 3.21 5.28 0.67
CA TYR A 38 2.25 5.63 -0.37
C TYR A 38 2.59 4.94 -1.69
N THR A 39 3.87 4.90 -2.07
CA THR A 39 4.32 4.23 -3.29
C THR A 39 4.05 2.73 -3.24
N ALA A 40 4.32 2.08 -2.10
CA ALA A 40 4.04 0.66 -1.91
C ALA A 40 2.53 0.37 -1.95
N CYS A 41 1.72 1.17 -1.26
CA CYS A 41 0.27 1.02 -1.26
C CYS A 41 -0.33 1.28 -2.64
N LYS A 42 0.21 2.26 -3.39
CA LYS A 42 -0.18 2.51 -4.79
C LYS A 42 0.10 1.29 -5.66
N ARG A 43 1.27 0.63 -5.52
CA ARG A 43 1.57 -0.61 -6.25
C ARG A 43 0.58 -1.72 -5.92
N TRP A 44 0.25 -1.89 -4.64
CA TRP A 44 -0.79 -2.83 -4.21
C TRP A 44 -2.15 -2.52 -4.86
N ALA A 45 -2.58 -1.26 -4.86
CA ALA A 45 -3.84 -0.83 -5.46
C ALA A 45 -3.87 -1.01 -6.98
N THR A 46 -2.75 -0.72 -7.67
CA THR A 46 -2.59 -0.99 -9.10
C THR A 46 -2.73 -2.47 -9.41
N GLN A 47 -2.11 -3.36 -8.61
CA GLN A 47 -2.27 -4.80 -8.80
C GLN A 47 -3.72 -5.23 -8.58
N ARG A 48 -4.43 -4.69 -7.58
CA ARG A 48 -5.86 -4.96 -7.39
C ARG A 48 -6.72 -4.55 -8.58
N CYS A 49 -6.36 -3.47 -9.27
CA CYS A 49 -7.03 -3.08 -10.51
C CYS A 49 -6.80 -4.11 -11.61
N ARG A 50 -5.55 -4.57 -11.79
CA ARG A 50 -5.20 -5.64 -12.75
C ARG A 50 -5.95 -6.94 -12.47
N ASP A 51 -5.91 -7.40 -11.21
CA ASP A 51 -6.57 -8.63 -10.77
C ASP A 51 -8.09 -8.57 -11.01
N ALA A 52 -8.68 -7.37 -10.91
CA ALA A 52 -10.10 -7.12 -11.17
C ALA A 52 -10.44 -6.81 -12.64
N GLY A 53 -9.46 -6.84 -13.55
CA GLY A 53 -9.66 -6.47 -14.96
C GLY A 53 -10.05 -5.00 -15.17
N LYS A 54 -9.74 -4.13 -14.22
CA LYS A 54 -10.00 -2.68 -14.28
C LYS A 54 -8.80 -1.93 -14.86
N GLU A 55 -9.08 -0.81 -15.53
CA GLU A 55 -8.05 0.10 -16.00
C GLU A 55 -7.26 0.72 -14.82
N GLU A 56 -5.94 0.84 -14.97
CA GLU A 56 -5.01 1.39 -13.97
C GLU A 56 -5.05 2.93 -13.91
N ASN A 57 -6.25 3.51 -13.91
CA ASN A 57 -6.42 4.96 -13.81
C ASN A 57 -6.46 5.44 -12.34
N TYR A 58 -6.31 6.75 -12.15
CA TYR A 58 -6.23 7.36 -10.82
C TYR A 58 -7.47 7.08 -9.96
N GLU A 59 -8.66 7.06 -10.56
CA GLU A 59 -9.91 6.84 -9.85
C GLU A 59 -10.02 5.41 -9.32
N ASN A 60 -9.73 4.41 -10.15
CA ASN A 60 -9.73 3.01 -9.75
C ASN A 60 -8.67 2.71 -8.68
N ILE A 61 -7.47 3.28 -8.81
CA ILE A 61 -6.40 3.14 -7.81
C ILE A 61 -6.83 3.79 -6.48
N ARG A 62 -7.41 4.99 -6.52
CA ARG A 62 -7.93 5.68 -5.33
C ARG A 62 -9.05 4.87 -4.67
N GLN A 63 -9.94 4.30 -5.46
CA GLN A 63 -11.02 3.45 -4.97
C GLN A 63 -10.49 2.16 -4.32
N ALA A 64 -9.42 1.57 -4.86
CA ALA A 64 -8.78 0.38 -4.29
C ALA A 64 -8.08 0.69 -2.95
N LEU A 65 -7.37 1.83 -2.87
CA LEU A 65 -6.77 2.30 -1.62
C LEU A 65 -7.85 2.54 -0.55
N THR A 66 -9.01 3.09 -0.91
CA THR A 66 -10.03 3.57 0.03
C THR A 66 -9.49 4.63 1.01
N ASP A 67 -10.39 5.40 1.61
CA ASP A 67 -9.98 6.45 2.55
C ASP A 67 -9.22 5.86 3.75
N GLU A 68 -9.61 4.68 4.22
CA GLU A 68 -8.99 4.02 5.39
C GLU A 68 -7.49 3.72 5.20
N LEU A 69 -7.05 3.17 4.06
CA LEU A 69 -5.61 2.95 3.85
C LEU A 69 -4.86 4.28 3.70
N VAL A 70 -5.48 5.28 3.08
CA VAL A 70 -4.88 6.61 2.94
C VAL A 70 -4.68 7.27 4.31
N TYR A 71 -5.62 7.09 5.25
CA TYR A 71 -5.47 7.56 6.62
C TYR A 71 -4.34 6.87 7.38
N LEU A 72 -4.09 5.58 7.10
CA LEU A 72 -3.01 4.81 7.73
C LEU A 72 -1.61 5.16 7.20
N ILE A 73 -1.53 5.74 5.99
CA ILE A 73 -0.27 6.18 5.38
C ILE A 73 0.18 7.55 5.94
N ARG A 74 -0.69 8.28 6.65
CA ARG A 74 -0.47 9.69 7.04
C ARG A 74 0.84 9.94 7.80
N TYR A 75 1.49 11.02 7.40
CA TYR A 75 2.55 11.72 8.13
C TYR A 75 2.28 11.79 9.63
N ARG A 76 3.23 11.30 10.44
CA ARG A 76 3.36 11.69 11.83
C ARG A 76 4.57 12.62 11.97
N PRO A 77 4.42 13.77 12.66
CA PRO A 77 5.51 14.71 12.92
C PRO A 77 6.57 14.15 13.88
#